data_AF-A0A950JU38-F1
#
_entry.id   AF-A0A950JU38-F1
#
_cell.length_a   1.000
_cell.length_b   1.000
_cell.length_c   1.000
_cell.angle_alpha   90.00
_cell.angle_beta   90.00
_cell.angle_gamma   90.00
#
_symmetry.space_group_name_H-M   'P 1'
#
loop_
_entity.id
_entity.type
_entity.pdbx_description
1 polymer ?
#
loop_
_entity_poly.entity_id
_entity_poly.type
_entity_poly.pdbx_seq_one_letter_code
_entity_poly.pdbx_strand_id
1 'polypeptide(L)'
;MKVGTLTCHVASGWGFIFGSSKDVRCNFNPNSKMGEHYIGTISKFGVDIGYTDSAVIVWAVFAPSAGPKHGALEGDYAGATASVTAGVGVGANALVGGFDRSITLQPLSIEGNTGLNVAGGIGAISLKYVP
;
A
#
# COMPACT_ATOMS: atom_id res chain seq x y z
N MET A 1 6.44 13.78 -7.20
CA MET A 1 7.42 13.03 -8.04
C MET A 1 7.66 11.65 -7.42
N LYS A 2 8.11 10.65 -8.20
CA LYS A 2 8.47 9.33 -7.64
C LYS A 2 9.71 9.48 -6.76
N VAL A 3 9.61 9.05 -5.51
CA VAL A 3 10.69 9.16 -4.50
C VAL A 3 11.29 7.82 -4.09
N GLY A 4 10.69 6.70 -4.51
CA GLY A 4 11.21 5.36 -4.23
C GLY A 4 10.20 4.26 -4.51
N THR A 5 10.47 3.07 -3.97
CA THR A 5 9.57 1.91 -4.00
C THR A 5 9.35 1.35 -2.60
N LEU A 6 8.12 0.98 -2.28
CA LEU A 6 7.75 0.31 -1.03
C LEU A 6 7.36 -1.14 -1.36
N THR A 7 8.12 -2.11 -0.87
CA THR A 7 7.86 -3.54 -1.07
C THR A 7 7.25 -4.12 0.18
N CYS A 8 6.01 -4.59 0.10
CA CYS A 8 5.25 -5.12 1.24
C CYS A 8 5.02 -6.62 1.10
N HIS A 9 5.41 -7.38 2.12
CA HIS A 9 5.08 -8.80 2.27
C HIS A 9 3.79 -8.93 3.09
N VAL A 10 2.75 -9.50 2.48
CA VAL A 10 1.44 -9.76 3.09
C VAL A 10 1.44 -11.13 3.74
N ALA A 11 1.04 -11.18 5.00
CA ALA A 11 0.89 -12.44 5.72
C ALA A 11 -0.20 -13.33 5.08
N SER A 12 0.07 -14.63 5.01
CA SER A 12 -0.94 -15.62 4.63
C SER A 12 -1.97 -15.82 5.74
N GLY A 13 -3.13 -16.37 5.40
CA GLY A 13 -4.05 -16.92 6.38
C GLY A 13 -5.52 -16.83 5.98
N TRP A 14 -6.37 -17.43 6.81
CA TRP A 14 -7.83 -17.40 6.68
C TRP A 14 -8.39 -16.00 6.96
N GLY A 15 -9.45 -15.62 6.26
CA GLY A 15 -10.14 -14.34 6.48
C GLY A 15 -11.45 -14.25 5.71
N PHE A 16 -12.39 -13.47 6.23
CA PHE A 16 -13.61 -13.07 5.52
C PHE A 16 -13.27 -11.91 4.60
N ILE A 17 -13.56 -12.04 3.32
CA ILE A 17 -13.11 -11.09 2.29
C ILE A 17 -13.96 -9.81 2.26
N PHE A 18 -15.07 -9.78 2.98
CA PHE A 18 -15.67 -8.52 3.42
C PHE A 18 -14.86 -7.94 4.57
N GLY A 19 -13.99 -6.97 4.27
CA GLY A 19 -13.19 -6.28 5.28
C GLY A 19 -12.01 -7.10 5.82
N SER A 20 -11.46 -8.03 5.03
CA SER A 20 -10.24 -8.76 5.43
C SER A 20 -9.08 -7.78 5.58
N SER A 21 -8.51 -7.73 6.78
CA SER A 21 -7.26 -7.02 7.07
C SER A 21 -6.16 -8.04 7.32
N LYS A 22 -4.99 -7.81 6.71
CA LYS A 22 -3.81 -8.69 6.83
C LYS A 22 -2.60 -7.88 7.24
N ASP A 23 -1.79 -8.46 8.10
CA ASP A 23 -0.51 -7.87 8.48
C ASP A 23 0.42 -7.78 7.27
N VAL A 24 1.16 -6.68 7.21
CA VAL A 24 2.21 -6.45 6.21
C VAL A 24 3.51 -6.05 6.87
N ARG A 25 4.61 -6.47 6.26
CA ARG A 25 5.95 -5.95 6.54
C ARG A 25 6.48 -5.29 5.27
N CYS A 26 6.83 -4.02 5.35
CA CYS A 26 7.20 -3.24 4.19
C CYS A 26 8.61 -2.67 4.31
N ASN A 27 9.36 -2.74 3.21
CA ASN A 27 10.68 -2.15 3.06
C ASN A 27 10.59 -1.00 2.06
N PHE A 28 10.89 0.21 2.51
CA PHE A 28 10.97 1.38 1.65
C PHE A 28 12.40 1.56 1.15
N ASN A 29 12.55 1.59 -0.17
CA ASN A 29 13.80 1.89 -0.86
C ASN A 29 13.68 3.27 -1.54
N PRO A 30 14.13 4.36 -0.88
CA PRO A 30 14.11 5.70 -1.45
C PRO A 30 15.21 5.87 -2.51
N ASN A 31 14.99 6.79 -3.45
CA ASN A 31 15.93 7.05 -4.54
C ASN A 31 17.27 7.69 -4.08
N SER A 32 17.31 8.32 -2.91
CA SER A 32 18.45 9.16 -2.48
C SER A 32 18.77 9.12 -0.97
N LYS A 33 18.06 8.30 -0.20
CA LYS A 33 18.21 8.19 1.26
C LYS A 33 18.48 6.73 1.66
N MET A 34 18.70 6.49 2.95
CA MET A 34 18.76 5.13 3.48
C MET A 34 17.37 4.49 3.48
N GLY A 35 17.30 3.17 3.32
CA GLY A 35 16.05 2.42 3.39
C GLY A 35 15.39 2.50 4.77
N GLU A 36 14.08 2.28 4.80
CA GLU A 36 13.26 2.34 6.02
C GLU A 36 12.39 1.08 6.11
N HIS A 37 12.09 0.66 7.34
CA HIS A 37 11.22 -0.47 7.61
C HIS A 37 9.88 -0.01 8.18
N TYR A 38 8.82 -0.66 7.75
CA TYR A 38 7.46 -0.39 8.20
C TYR A 38 6.72 -1.70 8.47
N ILE A 39 5.83 -1.67 9.44
CA ILE A 39 4.83 -2.71 9.68
C ILE A 39 3.44 -2.10 9.56
N GLY A 40 2.43 -2.92 9.37
CA GLY A 40 1.06 -2.44 9.43
C GLY A 40 0.08 -3.43 8.88
N THR A 41 -1.01 -2.94 8.31
CA THR A 41 -2.08 -3.79 7.78
C THR A 41 -2.54 -3.33 6.41
N ILE A 42 -2.95 -4.28 5.58
CA ILE A 42 -3.59 -4.03 4.28
C ILE A 42 -5.01 -4.58 4.31
N SER A 43 -5.95 -3.77 3.84
CA SER A 43 -7.36 -4.10 3.78
C SER A 43 -7.83 -4.13 2.33
N LYS A 44 -8.54 -5.20 1.95
CA LYS A 44 -9.10 -5.36 0.61
C LYS A 44 -10.62 -5.23 0.62
N PHE A 45 -11.18 -4.59 -0.41
CA PHE A 45 -12.60 -4.55 -0.73
C PHE A 45 -12.85 -5.43 -1.97
N GLY A 46 -13.71 -6.44 -1.82
CA GLY A 46 -14.06 -7.35 -2.91
C GLY A 46 -14.99 -8.46 -2.43
N VAL A 47 -15.56 -9.21 -3.36
CA VAL A 47 -16.42 -10.37 -3.09
C VAL A 47 -15.72 -11.61 -3.63
N ASP A 48 -14.77 -12.12 -2.87
CA ASP A 48 -14.28 -13.49 -3.04
C ASP A 48 -14.48 -14.18 -1.69
N ILE A 49 -14.49 -15.51 -1.56
CA ILE A 49 -14.44 -16.17 -0.23
C ILE A 49 -13.31 -17.18 -0.32
N GLY A 50 -12.30 -17.11 0.56
CA GLY A 50 -11.18 -18.04 0.47
C GLY A 50 -9.98 -17.74 1.35
N TYR A 51 -8.99 -18.63 1.24
CA TYR A 51 -7.69 -18.49 1.87
C TYR A 51 -6.84 -17.46 1.11
N THR A 52 -6.21 -16.52 1.83
CA THR A 52 -5.24 -15.61 1.22
C THR A 52 -3.85 -16.20 1.36
N ASP A 53 -3.22 -16.52 0.23
CA ASP A 53 -1.81 -16.87 0.19
C ASP A 53 -0.93 -15.67 0.55
N SER A 54 0.30 -15.94 0.99
CA SER A 54 1.30 -14.89 1.15
C SER A 54 1.54 -14.22 -0.21
N ALA A 55 1.60 -12.90 -0.21
CA ALA A 55 1.82 -12.11 -1.41
C ALA A 55 2.89 -11.04 -1.18
N VAL A 56 3.57 -10.64 -2.24
CA VAL A 56 4.45 -9.48 -2.27
C VAL A 56 3.81 -8.43 -3.15
N ILE A 57 3.69 -7.21 -2.64
CA ILE A 57 3.14 -6.07 -3.37
C ILE A 57 4.21 -4.99 -3.45
N VAL A 58 4.50 -4.52 -4.65
CA VAL A 58 5.46 -3.43 -4.88
C VAL A 58 4.69 -2.16 -5.23
N TRP A 59 4.94 -1.10 -4.47
CA TRP A 59 4.33 0.22 -4.68
C TRP A 59 5.37 1.22 -5.16
N ALA A 60 5.04 2.01 -6.18
CA ALA A 60 5.71 3.27 -6.44
C ALA A 60 5.23 4.32 -5.44
N VAL A 61 6.18 5.00 -4.80
CA VAL A 61 5.89 6.06 -3.81
C VAL A 61 6.08 7.42 -4.46
N PHE A 62 5.05 8.26 -4.40
CA PHE A 62 5.10 9.64 -4.86
C PHE A 62 4.89 10.61 -3.69
N ALA A 63 5.73 11.65 -3.63
CA ALA A 63 5.66 12.69 -2.60
C ALA A 63 5.95 14.09 -3.21
N PRO A 64 5.69 15.19 -2.47
CA PRO A 64 6.10 16.54 -2.85
C PRO A 64 7.62 16.65 -3.04
N SER A 65 8.08 17.69 -3.76
CA SER A 65 9.48 17.85 -4.18
C SER A 65 10.51 17.93 -3.04
N ALA A 66 10.09 18.27 -1.82
CA ALA A 66 10.95 18.24 -0.63
C ALA A 66 11.35 16.80 -0.21
N GLY A 67 10.69 15.77 -0.75
CA GLY A 67 10.88 14.37 -0.40
C GLY A 67 10.35 14.03 1.00
N PRO A 68 10.05 12.75 1.30
CA PRO A 68 9.60 12.35 2.61
C PRO A 68 10.71 12.58 3.65
N LYS A 69 10.34 13.10 4.84
CA LYS A 69 11.18 13.02 6.03
C LYS A 69 11.34 11.55 6.45
N HIS A 70 12.33 11.26 7.27
CA HIS A 70 12.48 9.92 7.84
C HIS A 70 11.18 9.52 8.55
N GLY A 71 10.65 8.34 8.26
CA GLY A 71 9.38 7.87 8.83
C GLY A 71 8.11 8.47 8.21
N ALA A 72 8.21 9.30 7.17
CA ALA A 72 7.05 10.03 6.65
C ALA A 72 6.02 9.15 5.92
N LEU A 73 6.33 7.88 5.65
CA LEU A 73 5.32 6.95 5.13
C LEU A 73 4.38 6.43 6.21
N GLU A 74 4.65 6.67 7.49
CA GLU A 74 3.72 6.35 8.57
C GLU A 74 2.37 7.04 8.36
N GLY A 75 1.30 6.29 8.60
CA GLY A 75 -0.08 6.75 8.49
C GLY A 75 -0.97 5.83 7.66
N ASP A 76 -2.23 6.26 7.51
CA ASP A 76 -3.25 5.53 6.78
C ASP A 76 -3.38 6.04 5.35
N TYR A 77 -3.60 5.12 4.42
CA TYR A 77 -3.80 5.39 3.00
C TYR A 77 -5.09 4.73 2.54
N ALA A 78 -5.85 5.46 1.72
CA ALA A 78 -7.12 4.99 1.18
C ALA A 78 -7.19 5.23 -0.33
N GLY A 79 -7.79 4.29 -1.06
CA GLY A 79 -7.97 4.38 -2.51
C GLY A 79 -9.31 4.98 -2.93
N ALA A 80 -9.48 5.18 -4.24
CA ALA A 80 -10.72 5.68 -4.83
C ALA A 80 -11.94 4.78 -4.52
N THR A 81 -11.72 3.47 -4.36
CA THR A 81 -12.74 2.49 -3.96
C THR A 81 -13.19 2.66 -2.50
N ALA A 82 -12.44 3.38 -1.66
CA ALA A 82 -12.74 3.63 -0.26
C ALA A 82 -13.42 4.99 0.00
N SER A 83 -14.09 5.58 -1.01
CA SER A 83 -14.88 6.83 -0.93
C SER A 83 -14.10 8.16 -0.84
N VAL A 84 -12.88 8.23 -1.37
CA VAL A 84 -12.20 9.52 -1.60
C VAL A 84 -12.18 9.81 -3.10
N THR A 85 -13.00 10.77 -3.53
CA THR A 85 -12.94 11.38 -4.86
C THR A 85 -11.57 12.05 -5.02
N ALA A 86 -10.61 11.31 -5.54
CA ALA A 86 -9.27 11.82 -5.77
C ALA A 86 -9.33 12.87 -6.89
N GLY A 87 -8.83 14.07 -6.60
CA GLY A 87 -8.72 15.16 -7.56
C GLY A 87 -7.95 14.77 -8.82
N VAL A 88 -8.13 15.57 -9.87
CA VAL A 88 -7.58 15.40 -11.22
C VAL A 88 -6.12 14.92 -11.20
N GLY A 89 -5.88 13.67 -11.64
CA GLY A 89 -4.53 13.14 -11.88
C GLY A 89 -4.12 11.89 -11.06
N VAL A 90 -4.93 11.43 -10.11
CA VAL A 90 -4.64 10.21 -9.35
C VAL A 90 -5.23 8.99 -10.08
N GLY A 91 -4.37 8.02 -10.44
CA GLY A 91 -4.80 6.80 -11.14
C GLY A 91 -5.79 5.95 -10.31
N ALA A 92 -6.69 5.24 -10.99
CA ALA A 92 -7.82 4.51 -10.40
C ALA A 92 -7.46 3.46 -9.32
N ASN A 93 -6.19 3.06 -9.24
CA ASN A 93 -5.68 2.04 -8.30
C ASN A 93 -4.69 2.59 -7.27
N ALA A 94 -4.61 3.91 -7.09
CA ALA A 94 -3.69 4.54 -6.16
C ALA A 94 -4.31 4.70 -4.76
N LEU A 95 -3.47 4.57 -3.73
CA LEU A 95 -3.82 4.90 -2.34
C LEU A 95 -3.19 6.24 -1.99
N VAL A 96 -3.94 7.13 -1.34
CA VAL A 96 -3.47 8.45 -0.91
C VAL A 96 -3.56 8.56 0.60
N GLY A 97 -2.49 9.05 1.23
CA GLY A 97 -2.37 9.03 2.68
C GLY A 97 -1.02 9.52 3.20
N GLY A 98 -0.64 8.97 4.35
CA GLY A 98 0.59 9.33 5.05
C GLY A 98 0.57 10.77 5.59
N PHE A 99 1.75 11.34 5.80
CA PHE A 99 1.91 12.68 6.34
C PHE A 99 1.16 13.74 5.51
N ASP A 100 0.22 14.45 6.15
CA ASP A 100 -0.66 15.47 5.54
C ASP A 100 -1.42 15.02 4.27
N ARG A 101 -1.66 13.71 4.09
CA ARG A 101 -2.30 13.13 2.89
C ARG A 101 -1.58 13.50 1.58
N SER A 102 -0.28 13.72 1.67
CA SER A 102 0.56 14.20 0.56
C SER A 102 1.28 13.09 -0.20
N ILE A 103 1.13 11.83 0.25
CA ILE A 103 1.84 10.68 -0.29
C ILE A 103 0.88 9.78 -1.05
N THR A 104 1.32 9.36 -2.24
CA THR A 104 0.55 8.46 -3.10
C THR A 104 1.32 7.16 -3.30
N LEU A 105 0.66 6.04 -3.03
CA LEU A 105 1.14 4.68 -3.31
C LEU A 105 0.44 4.16 -4.56
N GLN A 106 1.20 3.87 -5.61
CA GLN A 106 0.68 3.27 -6.83
C GLN A 106 1.20 1.84 -6.98
N PRO A 107 0.33 0.83 -7.10
CA PRO A 107 0.78 -0.54 -7.23
C PRO A 107 1.48 -0.73 -8.58
N LEU A 108 2.71 -1.24 -8.55
CA LEU A 108 3.49 -1.59 -9.75
C LEU A 108 3.31 -3.06 -10.11
N SER A 109 3.35 -3.94 -9.10
CA SER A 109 3.21 -5.38 -9.27
C SER A 109 2.68 -6.03 -8.00
N ILE A 110 2.08 -7.20 -8.19
CA ILE A 110 1.62 -8.09 -7.13
C ILE A 110 2.11 -9.48 -7.52
N GLU A 111 2.94 -10.08 -6.69
CA GLU A 111 3.42 -11.45 -6.85
C GLU A 111 2.80 -12.31 -5.74
N GLY A 112 1.98 -13.28 -6.12
CA GLY A 112 1.27 -14.19 -5.22
C GLY A 112 0.70 -15.35 -6.03
N ASN A 113 0.59 -16.53 -5.42
CA ASN A 113 0.41 -17.80 -6.13
C ASN A 113 -1.03 -18.12 -6.57
N THR A 114 -1.82 -17.10 -6.91
CA THR A 114 -3.20 -17.30 -7.38
C THR A 114 -3.52 -16.30 -8.49
N GLY A 115 -3.80 -16.83 -9.68
CA GLY A 115 -4.00 -16.11 -10.95
C GLY A 115 -5.29 -15.29 -11.03
N LEU A 116 -5.43 -14.31 -10.14
CA LEU A 116 -6.46 -13.27 -10.23
C LEU A 116 -5.78 -11.91 -10.12
N ASN A 117 -6.17 -10.99 -10.99
CA ASN A 117 -5.62 -9.64 -11.05
C ASN A 117 -6.17 -8.81 -9.85
N VAL A 118 -5.65 -9.06 -8.64
CA VAL A 118 -6.18 -8.54 -7.35
C VAL A 118 -5.90 -7.04 -7.13
N ALA A 119 -5.27 -6.35 -8.09
CA ALA A 119 -4.94 -4.94 -7.97
C ALA A 119 -6.18 -4.04 -7.76
N GLY A 120 -7.35 -4.44 -8.29
CA GLY A 120 -8.61 -3.72 -8.12
C GLY A 120 -9.26 -3.85 -6.74
N GLY A 121 -8.72 -4.70 -5.85
CA GLY A 121 -9.31 -4.99 -4.55
C GLY A 121 -8.66 -4.30 -3.37
N ILE A 122 -7.54 -3.60 -3.51
CA ILE A 122 -6.88 -2.99 -2.34
C ILE A 122 -7.59 -1.68 -1.99
N GLY A 123 -8.11 -1.63 -0.76
CA GLY A 123 -8.91 -0.51 -0.27
C GLY A 123 -8.15 0.47 0.59
N ALA A 124 -7.32 -0.06 1.48
CA ALA A 124 -6.54 0.72 2.42
C ALA A 124 -5.25 0.02 2.84
N ILE A 125 -4.26 0.80 3.26
CA ILE A 125 -3.07 0.32 3.96
C ILE A 125 -2.78 1.27 5.13
N SER A 126 -2.41 0.71 6.27
CA SER A 126 -1.87 1.44 7.42
C SER A 126 -0.40 1.08 7.57
N LEU A 127 0.46 2.06 7.80
CA LEU A 127 1.89 1.88 7.97
C LEU A 127 2.36 2.52 9.26
N LYS A 128 3.27 1.85 9.95
CA LYS A 128 3.95 2.32 11.15
C LYS A 128 5.45 2.10 11.00
N TYR A 129 6.23 3.13 11.26
CA TYR A 129 7.68 3.08 11.14
C TYR A 129 8.28 2.16 12.22
N VAL A 130 9.33 1.42 11.83
CA VAL A 130 10.13 0.60 12.74
C VAL A 130 11.60 0.99 12.59
N PRO A 131 12.27 1.39 13.70
CA PRO A 131 13.69 1.77 13.69
C PRO A 131 14.64 0.59 13.52
#